data_AF-A0A178DJ27-F1
#
_entry.id   AF-A0A178DJ27-F1
#
_cell.length_a   1.000
_cell.length_b   1.000
_cell.length_c   1.000
_cell.angle_alpha   90.00
_cell.angle_beta   90.00
_cell.angle_gamma   90.00
#
_symmetry.space_group_name_H-M   'P 1'
#
loop_
_entity.id
_entity.type
_entity.pdbx_description
1 polymer ?
#
loop_
_entity_poly.entity_id
_entity_poly.type
_entity_poly.pdbx_seq_one_letter_code
_entity_poly.pdbx_strand_id
1 'polypeptide(L)'
;AGAHSWVEQLSNIASNGSFMAGYGYPRGFVDKGVAHFDQNADVWLIPPLERQPPFVTHTDLLCHPSQRIADQTVNYPRLQTVPGGVIAMRYAENGHATIPNGGKNLLGKPEKGGTVFIFGTQQPLQEEVLLDVLKWTRDGSGGDRRGVLLASQNFDDGRCYQLGNNAIAADSRKKQTPNPLPGQLGSEHELLCETDVRIPDDVQVDKPYTVYWVWQWPNAPGKDPTYPNGRDEYYTSCVDVDL
;
A
#
# COMPACT_ATOMS: atom_id res chain seq x y z
N ALA A 1 -8.49 6.08 -16.78
CA ALA A 1 -7.39 6.17 -15.81
C ALA A 1 -7.33 4.83 -15.11
N GLY A 2 -6.16 4.18 -15.05
CA GLY A 2 -5.90 3.14 -14.07
C GLY A 2 -5.46 3.81 -12.77
N ALA A 3 -5.77 3.21 -11.62
CA ALA A 3 -5.17 3.67 -10.39
C ALA A 3 -3.67 3.38 -10.37
N HIS A 4 -2.90 4.11 -9.57
CA HIS A 4 -1.49 3.83 -9.37
C HIS A 4 -1.15 4.18 -7.93
N SER A 5 -0.86 3.16 -7.12
CA SER A 5 -0.47 3.36 -5.72
C SER A 5 0.58 2.33 -5.33
N TRP A 6 1.43 2.76 -4.41
CA TRP A 6 2.44 1.98 -3.73
C TRP A 6 2.65 2.60 -2.34
N VAL A 7 3.44 1.95 -1.50
CA VAL A 7 3.85 2.51 -0.22
C VAL A 7 4.92 3.58 -0.46
N GLU A 8 4.62 4.83 -0.10
CA GLU A 8 5.52 5.97 -0.24
C GLU A 8 6.58 5.97 0.87
N GLN A 9 6.17 5.61 2.09
CA GLN A 9 7.04 5.58 3.26
C GLN A 9 6.40 4.83 4.43
N LEU A 10 7.25 4.41 5.36
CA LEU A 10 6.89 3.83 6.64
C LEU A 10 7.39 4.72 7.77
N SER A 11 6.66 4.80 8.88
CA SER A 11 7.10 5.51 10.09
C SER A 11 6.65 4.78 11.35
N ASN A 12 7.45 4.81 12.42
CA ASN A 12 7.01 4.31 13.72
C ASN A 12 5.99 5.27 14.35
N ILE A 13 5.00 4.72 15.04
CA ILE A 13 4.00 5.45 15.80
C ILE A 13 4.32 5.27 17.29
N ALA A 14 4.58 6.39 17.96
CA ALA A 14 4.79 6.40 19.40
C ALA A 14 3.47 6.15 20.16
N SER A 15 3.56 5.84 21.46
CA SER A 15 2.38 5.54 22.30
C SER A 15 1.37 6.70 22.42
N ASN A 16 1.80 7.93 22.14
CA ASN A 16 0.95 9.13 22.08
C ASN A 16 0.32 9.37 20.69
N GLY A 17 0.53 8.47 19.72
CA GLY A 17 0.03 8.57 18.35
C GLY A 17 0.86 9.44 17.41
N SER A 18 1.98 10.02 17.85
CA SER A 18 2.84 10.83 16.97
C SER A 18 3.80 9.96 16.17
N PHE A 19 4.11 10.38 14.94
CA PHE A 19 5.20 9.79 14.16
C PHE A 19 6.56 10.06 14.80
N MET A 20 7.40 9.03 14.81
CA MET A 20 8.79 9.14 15.22
C MET A 20 9.67 9.53 14.02
N ALA A 21 10.85 10.08 14.32
CA ALA A 21 11.85 10.38 13.29
C ALA A 21 12.40 9.09 12.66
N GLY A 22 12.80 9.20 11.39
CA GLY A 22 13.29 8.09 10.59
C GLY A 22 12.15 7.44 9.79
N TYR A 23 12.34 7.38 8.48
CA TYR A 23 11.42 6.72 7.57
C TYR A 23 12.04 5.41 7.06
N GLY A 24 11.17 4.45 6.75
CA GLY A 24 11.53 3.30 5.93
C GLY A 24 10.84 3.35 4.58
N TYR A 25 11.36 2.58 3.63
CA TYR A 25 10.88 2.58 2.25
C TYR A 25 10.81 1.15 1.69
N PRO A 26 9.96 0.90 0.68
CA PRO A 26 9.95 -0.36 -0.04
C PRO A 26 11.32 -0.70 -0.65
N ARG A 27 11.49 -1.99 -0.94
CA ARG A 27 12.65 -2.46 -1.72
C ARG A 27 12.71 -1.71 -3.05
N GLY A 28 13.92 -1.37 -3.52
CA GLY A 28 14.10 -0.71 -4.81
C GLY A 28 13.28 0.58 -5.04
N PHE A 29 12.86 1.28 -3.98
CA PHE A 29 12.04 2.50 -4.06
C PHE A 29 12.70 3.58 -4.92
N VAL A 30 11.89 4.28 -5.72
CA VAL A 30 12.30 5.45 -6.50
C VAL A 30 11.50 6.67 -6.08
N ASP A 31 12.20 7.72 -5.70
CA ASP A 31 11.56 8.95 -5.21
C ASP A 31 11.02 9.83 -6.34
N LYS A 32 9.85 10.43 -6.14
CA LYS A 32 9.18 11.32 -7.10
C LYS A 32 9.97 12.60 -7.42
N GLY A 33 10.92 12.98 -6.57
CA GLY A 33 11.78 14.14 -6.73
C GLY A 33 12.96 13.94 -7.68
N VAL A 34 13.22 12.70 -8.16
CA VAL A 34 14.28 12.46 -9.15
C VAL A 34 13.90 13.06 -10.51
N ALA A 35 14.91 13.46 -11.28
CA ALA A 35 14.70 13.90 -12.66
C ALA A 35 14.13 12.75 -13.50
N HIS A 36 13.06 13.03 -14.25
CA HIS A 36 12.37 12.05 -15.09
C HIS A 36 11.82 10.83 -14.32
N PHE A 37 11.17 11.07 -13.18
CA PHE A 37 10.47 10.03 -12.42
C PHE A 37 9.55 9.17 -13.32
N ASP A 38 9.76 7.84 -13.29
CA ASP A 38 8.90 6.84 -13.93
C ASP A 38 8.14 6.08 -12.84
N GLN A 39 6.82 6.28 -12.79
CA GLN A 39 5.94 5.61 -11.83
C GLN A 39 6.01 4.09 -11.90
N ASN A 40 6.38 3.50 -13.05
CA ASN A 40 6.50 2.05 -13.19
C ASN A 40 7.68 1.48 -12.40
N ALA A 41 8.56 2.32 -11.86
CA ALA A 41 9.61 1.88 -10.95
C ALA A 41 9.05 1.37 -9.61
N ASP A 42 7.91 1.90 -9.17
CA ASP A 42 7.28 1.55 -7.89
C ASP A 42 5.92 0.86 -8.05
N VAL A 43 5.17 1.18 -9.11
CA VAL A 43 3.86 0.56 -9.37
C VAL A 43 4.03 -0.90 -9.78
N TRP A 44 3.34 -1.79 -9.07
CA TRP A 44 3.15 -3.17 -9.50
C TRP A 44 1.67 -3.52 -9.55
N LEU A 45 1.14 -3.63 -10.77
CA LEU A 45 -0.25 -3.99 -11.03
C LEU A 45 -0.38 -5.48 -11.34
N ILE A 46 -1.31 -6.15 -10.66
CA ILE A 46 -1.62 -7.56 -10.83
C ILE A 46 -3.14 -7.74 -11.03
N PRO A 47 -3.61 -8.49 -12.04
CA PRO A 47 -2.85 -8.99 -13.19
C PRO A 47 -2.43 -7.84 -14.13
N PRO A 48 -1.44 -8.04 -15.03
CA PRO A 48 -1.10 -7.06 -16.07
C PRO A 48 -2.30 -6.69 -16.95
N LEU A 49 -2.35 -5.45 -17.44
CA LEU A 49 -3.50 -4.88 -18.16
C LEU A 49 -3.92 -5.68 -19.39
N GLU A 50 -2.93 -6.22 -20.11
CA GLU A 50 -3.08 -7.03 -21.31
C GLU A 50 -3.66 -8.43 -21.05
N ARG A 51 -3.79 -8.87 -19.80
CA ARG A 51 -4.33 -10.19 -19.49
C ARG A 51 -5.84 -10.27 -19.73
N GLN A 52 -6.25 -11.32 -20.44
CA GLN A 52 -7.65 -11.71 -20.64
C GLN A 52 -7.82 -13.23 -20.43
N PRO A 53 -8.74 -13.69 -19.56
CA PRO A 53 -9.61 -12.88 -18.70
C PRO A 53 -8.80 -12.17 -17.59
N PRO A 54 -9.23 -10.99 -17.11
CA PRO A 54 -8.43 -10.14 -16.23
C PRO A 54 -8.53 -10.60 -14.77
N PHE A 55 -8.16 -11.85 -14.52
CA PHE A 55 -8.17 -12.49 -13.21
C PHE A 55 -6.77 -12.92 -12.80
N VAL A 56 -6.51 -12.90 -11.50
CA VAL A 56 -5.24 -13.36 -10.94
C VAL A 56 -5.10 -14.89 -11.08
N THR A 57 -3.87 -15.36 -11.24
CA THR A 57 -3.55 -16.79 -11.33
C THR A 57 -2.38 -17.16 -10.41
N HIS A 58 -2.06 -18.45 -10.32
CA HIS A 58 -0.93 -18.94 -9.53
C HIS A 58 0.44 -18.57 -10.10
N THR A 59 0.50 -17.89 -11.26
CA THR A 59 1.76 -17.38 -11.82
C THR A 59 2.00 -15.91 -11.48
N ASP A 60 1.04 -15.26 -10.84
CA ASP A 60 1.12 -13.85 -10.51
C ASP A 60 1.95 -13.63 -9.24
N LEU A 61 3.17 -13.15 -9.46
CA LEU A 61 4.10 -12.84 -8.39
C LEU A 61 3.69 -11.56 -7.65
N LEU A 62 3.74 -11.64 -6.33
CA LEU A 62 3.32 -10.60 -5.41
C LEU A 62 4.21 -9.35 -5.52
N CYS A 63 5.53 -9.53 -5.57
CA CYS A 63 6.47 -8.42 -5.56
C CYS A 63 6.84 -7.95 -6.97
N HIS A 64 6.92 -6.63 -7.12
CA HIS A 64 7.54 -5.99 -8.29
C HIS A 64 8.89 -6.63 -8.59
N PRO A 65 9.32 -6.78 -9.87
CA PRO A 65 10.63 -7.35 -10.21
C PRO A 65 11.81 -6.75 -9.43
N SER A 66 11.85 -5.44 -9.20
CA SER A 66 12.88 -4.76 -8.39
C SER A 66 12.76 -5.03 -6.87
N GLN A 67 11.65 -5.59 -6.42
CA GLN A 67 11.33 -5.84 -5.00
C GLN A 67 11.43 -7.32 -4.60
N ARG A 68 11.79 -8.22 -5.52
CA ARG A 68 11.91 -9.66 -5.26
C ARG A 68 13.14 -10.02 -4.43
N ILE A 69 14.16 -9.17 -4.49
CA ILE A 69 15.38 -9.30 -3.70
C ILE A 69 15.33 -8.23 -2.61
N ALA A 70 15.75 -8.58 -1.40
CA ALA A 70 15.79 -7.69 -0.24
C ALA A 70 16.93 -6.66 -0.34
N ASP A 71 16.93 -5.85 -1.39
CA ASP A 71 17.92 -4.81 -1.66
C ASP A 71 17.28 -3.41 -1.52
N GLN A 72 17.96 -2.52 -0.79
CA GLN A 72 17.47 -1.16 -0.56
C GLN A 72 18.16 -0.16 -1.49
N THR A 73 17.36 0.76 -2.02
CA THR A 73 17.90 1.93 -2.71
C THR A 73 18.72 2.77 -1.73
N VAL A 74 19.90 3.23 -2.16
CA VAL A 74 20.74 4.15 -1.39
C VAL A 74 19.92 5.38 -0.97
N ASN A 75 20.03 5.77 0.31
CA ASN A 75 19.28 6.85 0.97
C ASN A 75 17.79 6.55 1.28
N TYR A 76 17.29 5.37 0.92
CA TYR A 76 15.93 4.92 1.24
C TYR A 76 16.01 3.64 2.09
N PRO A 77 16.40 3.76 3.38
CA PRO A 77 16.68 2.61 4.23
C PRO A 77 15.42 1.83 4.61
N ARG A 78 15.61 0.64 5.19
CA ARG A 78 14.54 -0.07 5.90
C ARG A 78 14.18 0.71 7.16
N LEU A 79 12.92 0.61 7.57
CA LEU A 79 12.51 1.17 8.85
C LEU A 79 13.17 0.36 9.97
N GLN A 80 13.82 1.03 10.92
CA GLN A 80 14.19 0.42 12.19
C GLN A 80 12.96 0.45 13.11
N THR A 81 12.48 -0.71 13.53
CA THR A 81 11.34 -0.84 14.45
C THR A 81 11.66 -1.85 15.53
N VAL A 82 10.68 -2.25 16.34
CA VAL A 82 10.87 -3.23 17.42
C VAL A 82 9.74 -4.26 17.39
N PRO A 83 9.95 -5.47 17.94
CA PRO A 83 8.85 -6.38 18.24
C PRO A 83 7.77 -5.65 19.05
N GLY A 84 6.51 -5.77 18.64
CA GLY A 84 5.44 -5.02 19.27
C GLY A 84 5.45 -3.51 19.00
N GLY A 85 6.26 -3.01 18.07
CA GLY A 85 6.16 -1.65 17.56
C GLY A 85 4.89 -1.46 16.74
N VAL A 86 4.39 -0.23 16.65
CA VAL A 86 3.34 0.13 15.70
C VAL A 86 3.98 0.98 14.60
N ILE A 87 3.73 0.61 13.35
CA ILE A 87 4.22 1.31 12.16
C ILE A 87 3.02 1.79 11.34
N ALA A 88 3.14 2.97 10.74
CA ALA A 88 2.23 3.46 9.71
C ALA A 88 2.83 3.17 8.34
N MET A 89 2.10 2.45 7.47
CA MET A 89 2.42 2.32 6.05
C MET A 89 1.62 3.37 5.28
N ARG A 90 2.30 4.33 4.66
CA ARG A 90 1.68 5.52 4.08
C ARG A 90 1.75 5.50 2.57
N TYR A 91 0.66 5.85 1.91
CA TYR A 91 0.48 5.69 0.46
C TYR A 91 -0.48 6.75 -0.11
N ALA A 92 -0.43 6.94 -1.42
CA ALA A 92 -1.30 7.85 -2.16
C ALA A 92 -1.66 7.25 -3.52
N GLU A 93 -2.85 7.59 -4.02
CA GLU A 93 -3.34 7.12 -5.32
C GLU A 93 -3.49 8.31 -6.27
N ASN A 94 -2.38 9.00 -6.54
CA ASN A 94 -2.23 10.03 -7.57
C ASN A 94 -3.47 10.94 -7.86
N GLY A 95 -4.25 11.31 -6.83
CA GLY A 95 -5.39 12.20 -6.92
C GLY A 95 -6.79 11.58 -6.77
N HIS A 96 -7.01 10.26 -6.67
CA HIS A 96 -8.39 9.71 -6.58
C HIS A 96 -8.77 9.03 -5.27
N ALA A 97 -7.87 9.00 -4.27
CA ALA A 97 -8.14 8.47 -2.94
C ALA A 97 -9.45 9.00 -2.30
N THR A 98 -9.80 10.27 -2.59
CA THR A 98 -10.98 10.96 -2.03
C THR A 98 -12.13 11.12 -3.02
N ILE A 99 -12.01 10.58 -4.23
CA ILE A 99 -13.07 10.66 -5.23
C ILE A 99 -13.97 9.43 -5.08
N PRO A 100 -15.29 9.59 -4.93
CA PRO A 100 -16.21 8.46 -4.90
C PRO A 100 -16.02 7.53 -6.10
N ASN A 101 -15.95 6.22 -5.84
CA ASN A 101 -15.69 5.17 -6.84
C ASN A 101 -14.34 5.33 -7.59
N GLY A 102 -13.42 6.15 -7.07
CA GLY A 102 -12.09 6.40 -7.61
C GLY A 102 -12.04 7.21 -8.90
N GLY A 103 -13.14 7.83 -9.35
CA GLY A 103 -13.10 8.69 -10.54
C GLY A 103 -14.34 8.70 -11.40
N LYS A 104 -14.30 9.53 -12.45
CA LYS A 104 -15.36 9.58 -13.47
C LYS A 104 -15.28 8.36 -14.40
N ASN A 105 -16.43 7.80 -14.74
CA ASN A 105 -16.58 6.67 -15.66
C ASN A 105 -15.92 5.36 -15.20
N LEU A 106 -15.61 5.23 -13.91
CA LEU A 106 -15.19 3.96 -13.32
C LEU A 106 -16.42 3.25 -12.75
N LEU A 107 -16.78 2.13 -13.35
CA LEU A 107 -17.98 1.38 -13.00
C LEU A 107 -17.66 0.16 -12.16
N GLY A 108 -18.42 -0.05 -11.09
CA GLY A 108 -18.28 -1.22 -10.22
C GLY A 108 -17.04 -1.22 -9.33
N LYS A 109 -16.32 -0.10 -9.22
CA LYS A 109 -15.22 0.05 -8.25
C LYS A 109 -15.76 0.00 -6.82
N PRO A 110 -14.97 -0.53 -5.86
CA PRO A 110 -15.38 -0.62 -4.47
C PRO A 110 -15.50 0.77 -3.84
N GLU A 111 -16.38 0.88 -2.84
CA GLU A 111 -16.46 2.06 -1.99
C GLU A 111 -15.15 2.26 -1.21
N LYS A 112 -14.89 3.51 -0.78
CA LYS A 112 -13.71 3.87 0.04
C LYS A 112 -12.37 3.43 -0.56
N GLY A 113 -12.30 3.37 -1.89
CA GLY A 113 -11.07 3.01 -2.60
C GLY A 113 -10.70 1.53 -2.49
N GLY A 114 -11.56 0.64 -1.97
CA GLY A 114 -11.22 -0.78 -1.81
C GLY A 114 -10.40 -1.07 -0.55
N THR A 115 -9.83 -2.26 -0.47
CA THR A 115 -9.24 -2.79 0.76
C THR A 115 -7.74 -2.95 0.63
N VAL A 116 -7.00 -2.41 1.60
CA VAL A 116 -5.58 -2.68 1.83
C VAL A 116 -5.46 -3.81 2.84
N PHE A 117 -4.75 -4.87 2.46
CA PHE A 117 -4.33 -5.96 3.33
C PHE A 117 -2.84 -5.85 3.57
N ILE A 118 -2.44 -5.98 4.83
CA ILE A 118 -1.03 -6.04 5.20
C ILE A 118 -0.70 -7.43 5.71
N PHE A 119 0.22 -8.10 5.03
CA PHE A 119 0.73 -9.40 5.42
C PHE A 119 2.16 -9.27 5.93
N GLY A 120 2.59 -10.19 6.79
CA GLY A 120 3.98 -10.20 7.24
C GLY A 120 4.56 -11.58 7.49
N THR A 121 5.88 -11.69 7.37
CA THR A 121 6.63 -12.95 7.49
C THR A 121 8.11 -12.72 7.81
N GLN A 122 8.74 -13.69 8.47
CA GLN A 122 10.21 -13.81 8.58
C GLN A 122 10.82 -14.77 7.55
N GLN A 123 10.01 -15.38 6.70
CA GLN A 123 10.40 -16.38 5.72
C GLN A 123 9.91 -15.97 4.31
N PRO A 124 10.26 -14.77 3.82
CA PRO A 124 9.83 -14.31 2.50
C PRO A 124 10.43 -15.18 1.40
N LEU A 125 9.69 -15.35 0.30
CA LEU A 125 10.23 -15.93 -0.94
C LEU A 125 10.53 -14.83 -1.96
N GLN A 126 11.54 -15.04 -2.81
CA GLN A 126 11.83 -14.13 -3.92
C GLN A 126 10.69 -14.15 -4.96
N GLU A 127 10.09 -15.32 -5.16
CA GLU A 127 8.96 -15.55 -6.08
C GLU A 127 7.67 -15.81 -5.30
N GLU A 128 7.39 -14.96 -4.31
CA GLU A 128 6.15 -15.01 -3.55
C GLU A 128 4.94 -14.84 -4.49
N VAL A 129 3.95 -15.73 -4.43
CA VAL A 129 2.75 -15.72 -5.29
C VAL A 129 1.61 -15.01 -4.57
N LEU A 130 0.95 -14.05 -5.24
CA LEU A 130 -0.13 -13.26 -4.65
C LEU A 130 -1.23 -14.14 -4.05
N LEU A 131 -1.71 -15.12 -4.81
CA LEU A 131 -2.79 -16.02 -4.38
C LEU A 131 -2.43 -16.87 -3.16
N ASP A 132 -1.16 -17.14 -2.90
CA ASP A 132 -0.75 -17.91 -1.73
C ASP A 132 -0.67 -17.05 -0.48
N VAL A 133 -0.17 -15.81 -0.60
CA VAL A 133 -0.17 -14.84 0.49
C VAL A 133 -1.59 -14.41 0.88
N LEU A 134 -2.50 -14.26 -0.08
CA LEU A 134 -3.91 -13.95 0.21
C LEU A 134 -4.63 -15.01 1.06
N LYS A 135 -4.05 -16.22 1.20
CA LYS A 135 -4.59 -17.28 2.07
C LYS A 135 -4.08 -17.18 3.52
N TRP A 136 -3.10 -16.33 3.82
CA TRP A 136 -2.61 -16.17 5.19
C TRP A 136 -3.67 -15.51 6.08
N THR A 137 -3.78 -16.02 7.29
CA THR A 137 -4.79 -15.61 8.27
C THR A 137 -4.14 -14.94 9.47
N ARG A 138 -4.93 -14.21 10.26
CA ARG A 138 -4.43 -13.49 11.46
C ARG A 138 -3.80 -14.43 12.50
N ASP A 139 -4.27 -15.66 12.58
CA ASP A 139 -3.80 -16.70 13.51
C ASP A 139 -2.62 -17.54 12.95
N GLY A 140 -2.15 -17.23 11.73
CA GLY A 140 -1.04 -17.94 11.08
C GLY A 140 -1.34 -19.36 10.60
N SER A 141 -2.62 -19.78 10.62
CA SER A 141 -3.01 -21.14 10.23
C SER A 141 -3.26 -21.31 8.72
N GLY A 142 -3.50 -20.20 8.02
CA GLY A 142 -3.84 -20.14 6.60
C GLY A 142 -2.65 -20.25 5.65
N GLY A 143 -2.95 -20.60 4.40
CA GLY A 143 -1.95 -20.81 3.35
C GLY A 143 -0.92 -21.87 3.74
N ASP A 144 0.36 -21.55 3.51
CA ASP A 144 1.50 -22.39 3.86
C ASP A 144 2.08 -22.10 5.26
N ARG A 145 1.41 -21.25 6.05
CA ARG A 145 1.75 -20.90 7.44
C ARG A 145 3.10 -20.21 7.62
N ARG A 146 3.69 -19.65 6.55
CA ARG A 146 4.93 -18.85 6.65
C ARG A 146 4.67 -17.42 7.12
N GLY A 147 3.43 -16.94 7.03
CA GLY A 147 3.10 -15.57 7.40
C GLY A 147 1.69 -15.41 7.93
N VAL A 148 1.35 -14.17 8.24
CA VAL A 148 0.12 -13.76 8.90
C VAL A 148 -0.51 -12.56 8.22
N LEU A 149 -1.82 -12.43 8.31
CA LEU A 149 -2.52 -11.18 8.04
C LEU A 149 -2.39 -10.27 9.27
N LEU A 150 -1.71 -9.14 9.13
CA LEU A 150 -1.50 -8.17 10.21
C LEU A 150 -2.66 -7.17 10.30
N ALA A 151 -3.04 -6.59 9.16
CA ALA A 151 -4.08 -5.57 9.09
C ALA A 151 -4.92 -5.69 7.82
N SER A 152 -6.15 -5.18 7.88
CA SER A 152 -7.07 -5.09 6.75
C SER A 152 -7.94 -3.87 6.93
N GLN A 153 -7.87 -2.90 6.03
CA GLN A 153 -8.61 -1.64 6.14
C GLN A 153 -8.93 -1.05 4.77
N ASN A 154 -9.78 -0.04 4.73
CA ASN A 154 -10.03 0.67 3.47
C ASN A 154 -8.79 1.46 3.04
N PHE A 155 -8.61 1.60 1.73
CA PHE A 155 -7.58 2.49 1.17
C PHE A 155 -7.83 3.94 1.58
N ASP A 156 -9.06 4.42 1.37
CA ASP A 156 -9.52 5.68 1.94
C ASP A 156 -9.74 5.50 3.45
N ASP A 157 -8.77 5.95 4.24
CA ASP A 157 -8.78 5.87 5.71
C ASP A 157 -9.72 6.88 6.38
N GLY A 158 -10.42 7.70 5.59
CA GLY A 158 -11.34 8.72 6.07
C GLY A 158 -10.69 10.04 6.53
N ARG A 159 -9.36 10.09 6.64
CA ARG A 159 -8.58 11.26 7.08
C ARG A 159 -7.76 11.85 5.94
N CYS A 160 -7.16 11.00 5.11
CA CYS A 160 -6.30 11.37 4.01
C CYS A 160 -7.01 12.20 2.95
N TYR A 161 -6.23 12.98 2.21
CA TYR A 161 -6.72 13.75 1.08
C TYR A 161 -5.62 14.10 0.10
N GLN A 162 -6.01 14.17 -1.17
CA GLN A 162 -5.17 14.62 -2.26
C GLN A 162 -5.71 15.93 -2.85
N LEU A 163 -4.81 16.74 -3.37
CA LEU A 163 -5.08 18.09 -3.86
C LEU A 163 -5.37 18.07 -5.37
N GLY A 164 -5.91 19.17 -5.90
CA GLY A 164 -6.06 19.36 -7.34
C GLY A 164 -7.18 18.54 -8.03
N ASN A 165 -7.99 17.80 -7.28
CA ASN A 165 -9.02 16.91 -7.82
C ASN A 165 -10.49 17.42 -7.65
N ASN A 166 -10.69 18.56 -7.00
CA ASN A 166 -12.02 19.12 -6.65
C ASN A 166 -12.94 18.12 -5.91
N ALA A 167 -12.36 17.16 -5.16
CA ALA A 167 -13.13 16.21 -4.39
C ALA A 167 -13.72 16.87 -3.13
N ILE A 168 -15.04 16.81 -2.98
CA ILE A 168 -15.75 17.37 -1.81
C ILE A 168 -15.21 16.79 -0.50
N ALA A 169 -14.88 15.49 -0.49
CA ALA A 169 -14.30 14.83 0.68
C ALA A 169 -12.90 15.40 1.01
N ALA A 170 -12.07 15.67 0.00
CA ALA A 170 -10.76 16.30 0.21
C ALA A 170 -10.92 17.71 0.81
N ASP A 171 -11.83 18.54 0.28
CA ASP A 171 -12.06 19.89 0.79
C ASP A 171 -12.58 19.91 2.23
N SER A 172 -13.39 18.92 2.61
CA SER A 172 -13.85 18.76 3.99
C SER A 172 -12.71 18.33 4.92
N ARG A 173 -11.92 17.32 4.53
CA ARG A 173 -10.84 16.77 5.35
C ARG A 173 -9.69 17.74 5.55
N LYS A 174 -9.33 18.53 4.53
CA LYS A 174 -8.35 19.62 4.64
C LYS A 174 -8.65 20.60 5.76
N LYS A 175 -9.93 20.92 5.95
CA LYS A 175 -10.38 21.86 7.01
C LYS A 175 -10.34 21.21 8.39
N GLN A 176 -10.57 19.91 8.48
CA GLN A 176 -10.57 19.16 9.74
C GLN A 176 -9.14 18.83 10.20
N THR A 177 -8.28 18.43 9.26
CA THR A 177 -6.90 18.00 9.51
C THR A 177 -5.97 18.68 8.50
N PRO A 178 -5.66 19.97 8.67
CA PRO A 178 -4.70 20.66 7.79
C PRO A 178 -3.32 20.02 7.85
N ASN A 179 -2.65 19.93 6.71
CA ASN A 179 -1.28 19.40 6.59
C ASN A 179 -0.37 20.45 5.92
N PRO A 180 0.02 21.53 6.62
CA PRO A 180 0.96 22.51 6.08
C PRO A 180 2.39 21.97 6.08
N LEU A 181 3.22 22.43 5.13
CA LEU A 181 4.65 22.21 5.21
C LEU A 181 5.22 22.85 6.49
N PRO A 182 6.15 22.17 7.18
CA PRO A 182 6.88 22.75 8.30
C PRO A 182 7.50 24.10 7.93
N GLY A 183 7.22 25.13 8.73
CA GLY A 183 7.73 26.49 8.51
C GLY A 183 7.00 27.29 7.43
N GLN A 184 5.98 26.74 6.76
CA GLN A 184 5.21 27.42 5.72
C GLN A 184 3.73 27.52 6.12
N LEU A 185 3.42 28.46 7.01
CA LEU A 185 2.04 28.67 7.48
C LEU A 185 1.12 29.01 6.29
N GLY A 186 0.00 28.29 6.17
CA GLY A 186 -0.98 28.47 5.11
C GLY A 186 -0.70 27.70 3.82
N SER A 187 0.39 26.94 3.75
CA SER A 187 0.57 25.96 2.67
C SER A 187 -0.44 24.81 2.80
N GLU A 188 -0.86 24.25 1.67
CA GLU A 188 -1.68 23.04 1.61
C GLU A 188 -0.85 21.92 1.01
N HIS A 189 -0.71 20.81 1.73
CA HIS A 189 -0.10 19.58 1.21
C HIS A 189 -1.05 18.40 1.39
N GLU A 190 -0.95 17.44 0.47
CA GLU A 190 -1.71 16.20 0.57
C GLU A 190 -1.40 15.48 1.89
N LEU A 191 -2.42 14.89 2.49
CA LEU A 191 -2.25 13.97 3.60
C LEU A 191 -2.35 12.56 3.03
N LEU A 192 -1.23 11.81 3.07
CA LEU A 192 -1.19 10.42 2.64
C LEU A 192 -2.21 9.57 3.41
N CYS A 193 -2.81 8.60 2.72
CA CYS A 193 -3.57 7.55 3.40
C CYS A 193 -2.61 6.61 4.11
N GLU A 194 -3.07 5.99 5.19
CA GLU A 194 -2.22 5.10 5.96
C GLU A 194 -2.93 3.87 6.49
N THR A 195 -2.18 2.77 6.59
CA THR A 195 -2.57 1.59 7.36
C THR A 195 -1.58 1.38 8.50
N ASP A 196 -2.10 1.37 9.71
CA ASP A 196 -1.32 1.16 10.93
C ASP A 196 -1.24 -0.34 11.26
N VAL A 197 -0.04 -0.79 11.60
CA VAL A 197 0.29 -2.20 11.75
C VAL A 197 1.12 -2.39 13.01
N ARG A 198 0.69 -3.30 13.87
CA ARG A 198 1.52 -3.77 14.98
C ARG A 198 2.42 -4.90 14.49
N ILE A 199 3.73 -4.76 14.67
CA ILE A 199 4.69 -5.84 14.44
C ILE A 199 4.46 -6.91 15.51
N PRO A 200 4.41 -8.21 15.16
CA PRO A 200 4.21 -9.27 16.15
C PRO A 200 5.28 -9.23 17.25
N ASP A 201 4.91 -9.61 18.47
CA ASP A 201 5.83 -9.55 19.62
C ASP A 201 6.89 -10.67 19.59
N ASP A 202 6.68 -11.72 18.80
CA ASP A 202 7.47 -12.95 18.74
C ASP A 202 8.44 -13.01 17.54
N VAL A 203 8.59 -11.91 16.79
CA VAL A 203 9.55 -11.83 15.69
C VAL A 203 11.00 -11.85 16.19
N GLN A 204 11.87 -12.61 15.49
CA GLN A 204 13.31 -12.63 15.77
C GLN A 204 13.99 -11.31 15.35
N VAL A 205 14.78 -10.72 16.24
CA VAL A 205 15.43 -9.41 16.04
C VAL A 205 16.68 -9.44 15.14
N ASP A 206 17.23 -10.62 14.84
CA ASP A 206 18.46 -10.76 14.05
C ASP A 206 18.22 -10.85 12.54
N LYS A 207 16.96 -10.77 12.10
CA LYS A 207 16.56 -10.86 10.70
C LYS A 207 15.50 -9.82 10.36
N PRO A 208 15.53 -9.26 9.14
CA PRO A 208 14.46 -8.38 8.69
C PRO A 208 13.10 -9.10 8.72
N TYR A 209 12.07 -8.34 9.06
CA TYR A 209 10.68 -8.76 8.94
C TYR A 209 10.11 -8.18 7.65
N THR A 210 9.63 -9.04 6.76
CA THR A 210 9.02 -8.61 5.50
C THR A 210 7.56 -8.31 5.71
N VAL A 211 7.12 -7.16 5.20
CA VAL A 211 5.73 -6.71 5.18
C VAL A 211 5.30 -6.51 3.73
N TYR A 212 4.18 -7.12 3.36
CA TYR A 212 3.56 -6.98 2.05
C TYR A 212 2.33 -6.10 2.17
N TRP A 213 2.36 -4.95 1.51
CA TRP A 213 1.20 -4.10 1.31
C TRP A 213 0.47 -4.56 0.05
N VAL A 214 -0.80 -4.92 0.17
CA VAL A 214 -1.62 -5.44 -0.94
C VAL A 214 -2.94 -4.68 -1.00
N TRP A 215 -3.07 -3.80 -1.97
CA TRP A 215 -4.30 -3.07 -2.22
C TRP A 215 -5.15 -3.77 -3.27
N GLN A 216 -6.37 -4.15 -2.90
CA GLN A 216 -7.37 -4.76 -3.76
C GLN A 216 -8.40 -3.71 -4.22
N TRP A 217 -8.50 -3.49 -5.53
CA TRP A 217 -9.37 -2.48 -6.15
C TRP A 217 -10.14 -2.97 -7.41
N PRO A 218 -10.93 -4.06 -7.30
CA PRO A 218 -11.53 -4.75 -8.43
C PRO A 218 -12.68 -3.98 -9.08
N ASN A 219 -13.20 -4.52 -10.20
CA ASN A 219 -14.51 -4.16 -10.72
C ASN A 219 -15.53 -5.26 -10.37
N ALA A 220 -16.66 -4.89 -9.79
CA ALA A 220 -17.73 -5.81 -9.50
C ALA A 220 -18.38 -6.38 -10.78
N PRO A 221 -18.75 -7.68 -10.80
CA PRO A 221 -19.46 -8.29 -11.92
C PRO A 221 -20.76 -7.57 -12.26
N GLY A 222 -21.09 -7.51 -13.55
CA GLY A 222 -22.33 -6.91 -14.06
C GLY A 222 -22.45 -5.40 -13.90
N LYS A 223 -21.39 -4.69 -13.48
CA LYS A 223 -21.39 -3.23 -13.33
C LYS A 223 -20.74 -2.50 -14.50
N ASP A 224 -19.70 -3.11 -15.08
CA ASP A 224 -18.95 -2.55 -16.20
C ASP A 224 -19.16 -3.43 -17.44
N PRO A 225 -19.74 -2.92 -18.55
CA PRO A 225 -19.90 -3.68 -19.79
C PRO A 225 -18.59 -4.17 -20.42
N THR A 226 -17.47 -3.48 -20.14
CA THR A 226 -16.13 -3.92 -20.58
C THR A 226 -15.66 -5.15 -19.79
N TYR A 227 -16.11 -5.30 -18.54
CA TYR A 227 -15.78 -6.41 -17.65
C TYR A 227 -17.07 -7.06 -17.10
N PRO A 228 -17.85 -7.76 -17.93
CA PRO A 228 -19.16 -8.27 -17.53
C PRO A 228 -19.08 -9.26 -16.35
N ASN A 229 -17.97 -10.00 -16.24
CA ASN A 229 -17.70 -10.94 -15.14
C ASN A 229 -16.90 -10.29 -14.00
N GLY A 230 -16.73 -8.98 -14.00
CA GLY A 230 -15.82 -8.27 -13.13
C GLY A 230 -14.36 -8.40 -13.58
N ARG A 231 -13.48 -7.82 -12.77
CA ARG A 231 -12.04 -7.81 -13.01
C ARG A 231 -11.29 -7.75 -11.68
N ASP A 232 -10.22 -8.51 -11.59
CA ASP A 232 -9.23 -8.34 -10.52
C ASP A 232 -8.30 -7.17 -10.83
N GLU A 233 -7.94 -6.44 -9.78
CA GLU A 233 -6.98 -5.36 -9.84
C GLU A 233 -6.34 -5.20 -8.46
N TYR A 234 -5.04 -5.48 -8.37
CA TYR A 234 -4.25 -5.39 -7.17
C TYR A 234 -3.02 -4.53 -7.42
N TYR A 235 -2.65 -3.72 -6.43
CA TYR A 235 -1.38 -3.03 -6.39
C TYR A 235 -0.61 -3.45 -5.15
N THR A 236 0.70 -3.63 -5.25
CA THR A 236 1.47 -4.15 -4.13
C THR A 236 2.78 -3.40 -3.90
N SER A 237 3.28 -3.51 -2.68
CA SER A 237 4.64 -3.10 -2.33
C SER A 237 5.23 -4.09 -1.34
N CYS A 238 6.44 -4.56 -1.60
CA CYS A 238 7.17 -5.45 -0.71
C CYS A 238 8.24 -4.67 0.04
N VAL A 239 8.17 -4.72 1.37
CA VAL A 239 8.97 -3.89 2.27
C VAL A 239 9.65 -4.79 3.30
N ASP A 240 10.86 -4.44 3.70
CA ASP A 240 11.52 -5.03 4.87
C ASP A 240 11.67 -3.99 5.98
N VAL A 241 11.49 -4.41 7.22
CA VAL A 241 11.83 -3.64 8.42
C VAL A 241 12.88 -4.38 9.23
N ASP A 242 13.80 -3.66 9.83
CA ASP A 242 14.81 -4.23 10.74
C ASP A 242 14.31 -4.08 12.19
N LEU A 243 14.65 -5.06 13.04
CA LEU A 243 14.11 -5.27 14.38
C LEU A 243 15.17 -5.18 15.48
#